data_AF-A0A954WSR6-F1
#
_entry.id   AF-A0A954WSR6-F1
#
_cell.length_a   1.000
_cell.length_b   1.000
_cell.length_c   1.000
_cell.angle_alpha   90.00
_cell.angle_beta   90.00
_cell.angle_gamma   90.00
#
_symmetry.space_group_name_H-M   'P 1'
#
loop_
_entity.id
_entity.type
_entity.pdbx_description
1 polymer ?
#
loop_
_entity_poly.entity_id
_entity_poly.type
_entity_poly.pdbx_seq_one_letter_code
_entity_poly.pdbx_strand_id
1 'polypeptide(L)'
;MDTAFHTSQTGIMKTRLMNKHMKLGLRIAALTVVVVAYEGVVTGQESTFQTIQTHVFDGNCTSCHQPDSTFARQSGLELTPDVSYDQLVDVAPNNTVARADGLTRVSSVGGPIGLAQSYLWEKINVADQDHFYADHPGYGALMPLGAPALTNGQLNFVKNWILEGAPLTGTVVDVSLLEDMTRFEPPEFRPLEKPEQGIQLHLGPFDVWPSEINDREFLYYQPYETKEDQFVSRYEISYRPGSH
;
A
#
# COMPACT_ATOMS: atom_id res chain seq x y z
N MET A 1 -51.99 -62.26 -67.10
CA MET A 1 -51.92 -61.01 -67.88
C MET A 1 -53.28 -60.36 -67.73
N ASP A 2 -53.29 -59.18 -67.09
CA ASP A 2 -54.37 -58.17 -67.04
C ASP A 2 -55.72 -58.62 -66.45
N THR A 3 -56.48 -57.85 -65.68
CA THR A 3 -56.45 -56.49 -65.11
C THR A 3 -57.56 -56.54 -64.04
N ALA A 4 -57.30 -56.12 -62.79
CA ALA A 4 -57.68 -54.83 -62.23
C ALA A 4 -59.13 -54.70 -61.68
N PHE A 5 -59.20 -53.99 -60.54
CA PHE A 5 -60.34 -53.37 -59.87
C PHE A 5 -61.29 -54.24 -59.05
N HIS A 6 -61.23 -54.07 -57.72
CA HIS A 6 -62.46 -53.94 -56.94
C HIS A 6 -62.35 -52.97 -55.75
N THR A 7 -63.49 -52.32 -55.57
CA THR A 7 -63.93 -51.17 -54.80
C THR A 7 -63.92 -51.38 -53.28
N SER A 8 -63.91 -50.27 -52.54
CA SER A 8 -64.01 -50.18 -51.07
C SER A 8 -65.30 -50.79 -50.51
N GLN A 9 -65.24 -51.40 -49.32
CA GLN A 9 -66.33 -51.30 -48.33
C GLN A 9 -65.78 -51.37 -46.89
N THR A 10 -66.31 -50.47 -46.07
CA THR A 10 -66.23 -50.37 -44.61
C THR A 10 -67.08 -51.45 -43.94
N GLY A 11 -66.58 -52.07 -42.86
CA GLY A 11 -67.32 -53.06 -42.07
C GLY A 11 -66.77 -53.18 -40.65
N ILE A 12 -67.64 -52.90 -39.69
CA ILE A 12 -67.40 -52.72 -38.25
C ILE A 12 -67.14 -54.07 -37.55
N MET A 13 -66.08 -54.19 -36.75
CA MET A 13 -65.91 -55.26 -35.76
C MET A 13 -66.04 -54.70 -34.34
N LYS A 14 -67.08 -55.15 -33.63
CA LYS A 14 -67.23 -55.03 -32.18
C LYS A 14 -66.37 -56.11 -31.51
N THR A 15 -65.45 -55.72 -30.63
CA THR A 15 -64.67 -56.66 -29.81
C THR A 15 -65.03 -56.54 -28.33
N ARG A 16 -65.14 -57.72 -27.74
CA ARG A 16 -65.74 -58.09 -26.45
C ARG A 16 -64.79 -57.77 -25.30
N LEU A 17 -65.33 -57.21 -24.21
CA LEU A 17 -64.61 -57.00 -22.93
C LEU A 17 -64.13 -58.34 -22.35
N MET A 18 -62.89 -58.37 -21.88
CA MET A 18 -62.37 -59.37 -20.94
C MET A 18 -61.70 -58.64 -19.77
N ASN A 19 -62.33 -58.72 -18.59
CA ASN A 19 -61.75 -58.29 -17.32
C ASN A 19 -60.65 -59.27 -16.90
N LYS A 20 -59.43 -58.78 -16.72
CA LYS A 20 -58.39 -59.44 -15.91
C LYS A 20 -57.91 -58.46 -14.85
N HIS A 21 -58.21 -58.77 -13.59
CA HIS A 21 -57.66 -58.08 -12.43
C HIS A 21 -56.18 -58.43 -12.28
N MET A 22 -55.30 -57.49 -12.58
CA MET A 22 -53.85 -57.56 -12.30
C MET A 22 -53.58 -56.72 -11.04
N LYS A 23 -53.20 -57.37 -9.93
CA LYS A 23 -52.75 -56.68 -8.72
C LYS A 23 -51.36 -56.08 -8.97
N LEU A 24 -51.27 -54.76 -9.05
CA LEU A 24 -50.03 -54.02 -9.22
C LEU A 24 -49.37 -53.80 -7.85
N GLY A 25 -48.30 -54.55 -7.57
CA GLY A 25 -47.45 -54.33 -6.39
C GLY A 25 -46.52 -53.15 -6.63
N LEU A 26 -46.80 -52.01 -6.00
CA LEU A 26 -45.97 -50.80 -6.06
C LEU A 26 -44.74 -50.97 -5.16
N ARG A 27 -43.55 -51.14 -5.76
CA ARG A 27 -42.27 -51.05 -5.04
C ARG A 27 -41.80 -49.60 -5.06
N ILE A 28 -41.95 -48.90 -3.94
CA ILE A 28 -41.42 -47.53 -3.76
C ILE A 28 -39.94 -47.66 -3.40
N ALA A 29 -39.05 -47.36 -4.34
CA ALA A 29 -37.64 -47.14 -4.02
C ALA A 29 -37.52 -45.74 -3.38
N ALA A 30 -37.18 -45.69 -2.10
CA ALA A 30 -36.88 -44.42 -1.44
C ALA A 30 -35.58 -43.85 -2.02
N LEU A 31 -35.71 -42.79 -2.84
CA LEU A 31 -34.58 -42.04 -3.35
C LEU A 31 -34.13 -41.06 -2.26
N THR A 32 -33.09 -41.41 -1.51
CA THR A 32 -32.48 -40.52 -0.52
C THR A 32 -31.74 -39.41 -1.26
N VAL A 33 -32.31 -38.21 -1.31
CA VAL A 33 -31.61 -37.02 -1.80
C VAL A 33 -30.76 -36.49 -0.65
N VAL A 34 -29.45 -36.67 -0.74
CA VAL A 34 -28.49 -36.04 0.17
C VAL A 34 -28.32 -34.59 -0.31
N VAL A 35 -28.94 -33.64 0.40
CA VAL A 35 -28.67 -32.22 0.21
C VAL A 35 -27.37 -31.90 0.93
N VAL A 36 -26.28 -31.80 0.17
CA VAL A 36 -25.02 -31.27 0.69
C VAL A 36 -25.16 -29.75 0.73
N ALA A 37 -25.33 -29.20 1.93
CA ALA A 37 -25.15 -27.76 2.13
C ALA A 37 -23.66 -27.46 1.95
N TYR A 38 -23.31 -26.81 0.84
CA TYR A 38 -21.99 -26.23 0.66
C TYR A 38 -22.04 -24.86 1.35
N GLU A 39 -21.43 -24.74 2.53
CA GLU A 39 -21.04 -23.42 3.01
C GLU A 39 -19.93 -22.95 2.07
N GLY A 40 -20.31 -22.18 1.06
CA GLY A 40 -19.34 -21.45 0.27
C GLY A 40 -18.57 -20.56 1.24
N VAL A 41 -17.26 -20.80 1.38
CA VAL A 41 -16.36 -19.81 1.95
C VAL A 41 -16.42 -18.62 1.01
N VAL A 42 -17.19 -17.60 1.38
CA VAL A 42 -16.99 -16.27 0.81
C VAL A 42 -15.66 -15.82 1.37
N THR A 43 -14.57 -16.10 0.65
CA THR A 43 -13.35 -15.33 0.84
C THR A 43 -13.73 -13.92 0.45
N GLY A 44 -14.07 -13.08 1.43
CA GLY A 44 -14.17 -11.64 1.19
C GLY A 44 -12.85 -11.22 0.57
N GLN A 45 -12.88 -10.73 -0.66
CA GLN A 45 -11.71 -10.19 -1.31
C GLN A 45 -11.17 -9.08 -0.41
N GLU A 46 -9.89 -9.18 -0.02
CA GLU A 46 -9.23 -8.20 0.84
C GLU A 46 -9.35 -6.80 0.20
N SER A 47 -9.75 -5.79 1.00
CA SER A 47 -9.82 -4.42 0.49
C SER A 47 -8.42 -3.88 0.22
N THR A 48 -8.29 -2.92 -0.69
CA THR A 48 -7.00 -2.26 -0.93
C THR A 48 -6.42 -1.68 0.35
N PHE A 49 -7.27 -1.12 1.23
CA PHE A 49 -6.80 -0.62 2.52
C PHE A 49 -6.32 -1.73 3.46
N GLN A 50 -7.00 -2.87 3.52
CA GLN A 50 -6.52 -4.03 4.29
C GLN A 50 -5.14 -4.50 3.78
N THR A 51 -4.94 -4.51 2.46
CA THR A 51 -3.63 -4.82 1.87
C THR A 51 -2.57 -3.78 2.26
N ILE A 52 -2.91 -2.48 2.29
CA ILE A 52 -1.99 -1.42 2.78
C ILE A 52 -1.64 -1.66 4.26
N GLN A 53 -2.64 -1.95 5.09
CA GLN A 53 -2.42 -2.23 6.50
C GLN A 53 -1.40 -3.37 6.68
N THR A 54 -1.64 -4.51 6.04
CA THR A 54 -0.82 -5.71 6.15
C THR A 54 0.58 -5.54 5.54
N HIS A 55 0.67 -4.99 4.33
CA HIS A 55 1.91 -5.01 3.54
C HIS A 55 2.73 -3.72 3.62
N VAL A 56 2.16 -2.63 4.12
CA VAL A 56 2.84 -1.35 4.26
C VAL A 56 2.94 -0.95 5.73
N PHE A 57 1.83 -0.82 6.45
CA PHE A 57 1.87 -0.25 7.81
C PHE A 57 2.43 -1.20 8.86
N ASP A 58 1.98 -2.46 8.89
CA ASP A 58 2.36 -3.42 9.93
C ASP A 58 3.87 -3.70 9.97
N GLY A 59 4.52 -3.75 8.80
CA GLY A 59 5.95 -4.03 8.69
C GLY A 59 6.86 -2.80 8.78
N ASN A 60 6.36 -1.60 8.47
CA ASN A 60 7.20 -0.43 8.26
C ASN A 60 6.85 0.77 9.15
N CYS A 61 5.68 0.79 9.79
CA CYS A 61 5.16 1.98 10.47
C CYS A 61 4.72 1.73 11.91
N THR A 62 4.08 0.60 12.20
CA THR A 62 3.46 0.31 13.50
C THR A 62 4.46 0.28 14.65
N SER A 63 5.73 -0.09 14.44
CA SER A 63 6.75 -0.05 15.50
C SER A 63 6.90 1.33 16.15
N CYS A 64 6.69 2.40 15.39
CA CYS A 64 6.67 3.78 15.86
C CYS A 64 5.26 4.36 16.01
N HIS A 65 4.26 3.79 15.34
CA HIS A 65 2.87 4.27 15.36
C HIS A 65 1.91 3.28 16.04
N GLN A 66 2.38 2.63 17.10
CA GLN A 66 1.56 1.77 17.97
C GLN A 66 1.07 2.55 19.19
N PRO A 67 -0.01 2.08 19.85
CA PRO A 67 -0.49 2.65 21.10
C PRO A 67 0.64 2.87 22.10
N ASP A 68 0.58 4.00 22.81
CA ASP A 68 1.55 4.40 23.84
C ASP A 68 3.01 4.59 23.39
N SER A 69 3.31 4.50 22.10
CA SER A 69 4.62 4.90 21.59
C SER A 69 4.79 6.42 21.63
N THR A 70 6.04 6.88 21.79
CA THR A 70 6.36 8.33 21.82
C THR A 70 6.00 9.00 20.50
N PHE A 71 6.27 8.35 19.37
CA PHE A 71 5.94 8.91 18.05
C PHE A 71 4.43 8.94 17.80
N ALA A 72 3.65 7.93 18.22
CA ALA A 72 2.18 8.01 18.15
C ALA A 72 1.62 9.17 18.95
N ARG A 73 2.09 9.39 20.20
CA ARG A 73 1.67 10.55 21.02
C ARG A 73 2.03 11.89 20.38
N GLN A 74 3.24 12.01 19.84
CA GLN A 74 3.71 13.26 19.22
C GLN A 74 2.98 13.56 17.91
N SER A 75 2.76 12.55 17.07
CA SER A 75 2.06 12.69 15.79
C SER A 75 0.53 12.67 15.92
N GLY A 76 0.03 12.22 17.07
CA GLY A 76 -1.38 11.94 17.32
C GLY A 76 -1.93 10.82 16.41
N LEU A 77 -1.08 9.92 15.92
CA LEU A 77 -1.40 8.93 14.89
C LEU A 77 -0.96 7.53 15.32
N GLU A 78 -1.93 6.64 15.43
CA GLU A 78 -1.77 5.20 15.56
C GLU A 78 -2.13 4.54 14.22
N LEU A 79 -1.29 3.62 13.77
CA LEU A 79 -1.42 2.91 12.49
C LEU A 79 -1.73 1.43 12.69
N THR A 80 -2.29 1.05 13.84
CA THR A 80 -2.76 -0.31 14.08
C THR A 80 -4.08 -0.59 13.35
N PRO A 81 -4.35 -1.85 12.96
CA PRO A 81 -5.49 -2.19 12.08
C PRO A 81 -6.88 -1.75 12.57
N ASP A 82 -7.04 -1.57 13.88
CA ASP A 82 -8.30 -1.23 14.53
C ASP A 82 -8.69 0.25 14.43
N VAL A 83 -7.71 1.15 14.24
CA VAL A 83 -7.94 2.61 14.28
C VAL A 83 -7.32 3.37 13.10
N SER A 84 -6.43 2.75 12.33
CA SER A 84 -5.59 3.43 11.33
C SER A 84 -6.39 4.18 10.27
N TYR A 85 -7.46 3.61 9.72
CA TYR A 85 -8.26 4.26 8.68
C TYR A 85 -8.89 5.56 9.19
N ASP A 86 -9.60 5.48 10.32
CA ASP A 86 -10.32 6.60 10.94
C ASP A 86 -9.37 7.69 11.43
N GLN A 87 -8.10 7.35 11.71
CA GLN A 87 -7.08 8.33 12.05
C GLN A 87 -6.34 8.91 10.84
N LEU A 88 -6.47 8.32 9.64
CA LEU A 88 -5.77 8.76 8.44
C LEU A 88 -6.65 9.57 7.50
N VAL A 89 -7.79 9.03 7.08
CA VAL A 89 -8.54 9.60 5.97
C VAL A 89 -9.33 10.83 6.42
N ASP A 90 -9.08 11.95 5.75
CA ASP A 90 -9.64 13.27 6.00
C ASP A 90 -9.43 13.84 7.41
N VAL A 91 -8.44 13.29 8.14
CA VAL A 91 -8.04 13.80 9.46
C VAL A 91 -6.94 14.84 9.31
N ALA A 92 -7.07 15.97 10.00
CA ALA A 92 -6.02 16.98 10.02
C ALA A 92 -4.72 16.45 10.69
N PRO A 93 -3.53 16.69 10.12
CA PRO A 93 -2.29 16.29 10.75
C PRO A 93 -2.04 17.07 12.04
N ASN A 94 -1.34 16.44 13.01
CA ASN A 94 -0.94 17.15 14.23
C ASN A 94 0.20 18.14 13.96
N ASN A 95 0.99 17.91 12.90
CA ASN A 95 1.99 18.87 12.41
C ASN A 95 1.29 20.18 12.04
N THR A 96 1.65 21.26 12.75
CA THR A 96 1.01 22.57 12.61
C THR A 96 1.27 23.24 11.27
N VAL A 97 2.42 22.98 10.64
CA VAL A 97 2.80 23.55 9.35
C VAL A 97 2.00 22.87 8.24
N ALA A 98 2.03 21.53 8.18
CA ALA A 98 1.22 20.77 7.22
C ALA A 98 -0.29 21.07 7.34
N ARG A 99 -0.78 21.26 8.58
CA ARG A 99 -2.16 21.67 8.80
C ARG A 99 -2.44 23.10 8.34
N ALA A 100 -1.50 24.02 8.50
CA ALA A 100 -1.64 25.40 8.01
C ALA A 100 -1.63 25.47 6.48
N ASP A 101 -0.93 24.53 5.83
CA ASP A 101 -0.92 24.36 4.37
C ASP A 101 -2.20 23.69 3.84
N GLY A 102 -3.14 23.33 4.73
CA GLY A 102 -4.44 22.78 4.37
C GLY A 102 -4.43 21.29 4.02
N LEU A 103 -3.36 20.56 4.40
CA LEU A 103 -3.28 19.12 4.17
C LEU A 103 -4.15 18.33 5.16
N THR A 104 -4.61 17.16 4.71
CA THR A 104 -5.08 16.09 5.58
C THR A 104 -4.02 15.00 5.65
N ARG A 105 -4.10 14.07 6.62
CA ARG A 105 -3.19 12.93 6.70
C ARG A 105 -3.26 12.10 5.43
N VAL A 106 -4.47 11.78 4.97
CA VAL A 106 -4.79 11.26 3.63
C VAL A 106 -6.06 11.94 3.15
N SER A 107 -6.11 12.38 1.89
CA SER A 107 -7.29 13.00 1.30
C SER A 107 -8.14 11.98 0.54
N SER A 108 -9.45 11.96 0.79
CA SER A 108 -10.41 11.15 0.04
C SER A 108 -10.87 11.77 -1.29
N VAL A 109 -10.43 13.00 -1.60
CA VAL A 109 -10.80 13.71 -2.84
C VAL A 109 -10.43 12.92 -4.10
N GLY A 110 -9.37 12.11 -4.02
CA GLY A 110 -8.88 11.34 -5.15
C GLY A 110 -8.17 12.19 -6.21
N GLY A 111 -7.66 11.50 -7.22
CA GLY A 111 -6.89 12.07 -8.31
C GLY A 111 -5.64 12.84 -7.85
N PRO A 112 -5.03 13.61 -8.75
CA PRO A 112 -3.83 14.39 -8.45
C PRO A 112 -4.01 15.39 -7.31
N ILE A 113 -5.22 15.94 -7.14
CA ILE A 113 -5.55 16.87 -6.06
C ILE A 113 -5.51 16.15 -4.71
N GLY A 114 -6.16 14.99 -4.60
CA GLY A 114 -6.12 14.18 -3.38
C GLY A 114 -4.68 13.77 -3.01
N LEU A 115 -3.86 13.44 -4.01
CA LEU A 115 -2.45 13.12 -3.78
C LEU A 115 -1.67 14.32 -3.22
N ALA A 116 -1.80 15.49 -3.83
CA ALA A 116 -1.13 16.73 -3.38
C ALA A 116 -1.65 17.23 -2.01
N GLN A 117 -2.86 16.83 -1.60
CA GLN A 117 -3.44 17.16 -0.30
C GLN A 117 -3.13 16.13 0.79
N SER A 118 -2.46 15.03 0.45
CA SER A 118 -2.19 13.92 1.37
C SER A 118 -0.82 14.04 2.01
N TYR A 119 -0.78 14.44 3.28
CA TYR A 119 0.46 14.57 4.05
C TYR A 119 1.22 13.24 4.17
N LEU A 120 0.54 12.09 4.23
CA LEU A 120 1.19 10.77 4.20
C LEU A 120 2.07 10.63 2.95
N TRP A 121 1.60 11.10 1.78
CA TRP A 121 2.34 10.99 0.52
C TRP A 121 3.64 11.80 0.57
N GLU A 122 3.57 13.05 1.04
CA GLU A 122 4.76 13.89 1.28
C GLU A 122 5.78 13.18 2.19
N LYS A 123 5.28 12.46 3.21
CA LYS A 123 6.14 11.81 4.20
C LYS A 123 6.82 10.54 3.69
N ILE A 124 6.30 9.86 2.68
CA ILE A 124 6.83 8.57 2.21
C ILE A 124 7.46 8.64 0.81
N ASN A 125 7.17 9.68 0.02
CA ASN A 125 7.66 9.83 -1.35
C ASN A 125 9.14 10.25 -1.39
N VAL A 126 10.04 9.33 -1.05
CA VAL A 126 11.48 9.57 -0.95
C VAL A 126 12.12 10.05 -2.26
N ALA A 127 11.54 9.71 -3.40
CA ALA A 127 12.01 10.17 -4.71
C ALA A 127 11.90 11.69 -4.87
N ASP A 128 11.04 12.34 -4.07
CA ASP A 128 10.80 13.78 -4.06
C ASP A 128 11.34 14.45 -2.79
N GLN A 129 12.37 13.86 -2.18
CA GLN A 129 12.99 14.39 -0.95
C GLN A 129 13.50 15.83 -1.10
N ASP A 130 13.95 16.23 -2.30
CA ASP A 130 14.43 17.58 -2.55
C ASP A 130 13.29 18.59 -2.39
N HIS A 131 12.13 18.30 -2.97
CA HIS A 131 10.90 19.07 -2.75
C HIS A 131 10.52 19.08 -1.26
N PHE A 132 10.48 17.90 -0.63
CA PHE A 132 10.09 17.76 0.77
C PHE A 132 10.91 18.67 1.71
N TYR A 133 12.24 18.67 1.57
CA TYR A 133 13.10 19.45 2.46
C TYR A 133 13.24 20.93 2.05
N ALA A 134 13.14 21.25 0.76
CA ALA A 134 13.26 22.63 0.29
C ALA A 134 11.97 23.43 0.51
N ASP A 135 10.83 22.84 0.19
CA ASP A 135 9.55 23.57 0.16
C ASP A 135 8.80 23.45 1.49
N HIS A 136 9.07 22.40 2.28
CA HIS A 136 8.35 22.12 3.53
C HIS A 136 9.25 22.03 4.77
N PRO A 137 10.01 23.08 5.15
CA PRO A 137 10.98 23.06 6.25
C PRO A 137 10.39 22.77 7.65
N GLY A 138 9.07 22.62 7.77
CA GLY A 138 8.35 22.28 9.00
C GLY A 138 7.75 20.87 9.05
N TYR A 139 7.88 20.05 8.00
CA TYR A 139 7.22 18.73 7.93
C TYR A 139 7.97 17.65 8.72
N GLY A 140 9.15 17.98 9.25
CA GLY A 140 10.03 17.05 9.95
C GLY A 140 10.87 16.24 8.97
N ALA A 141 11.02 14.94 9.20
CA ALA A 141 11.81 14.06 8.34
C ALA A 141 10.95 13.04 7.59
N LEU A 142 11.46 12.52 6.47
CA LEU A 142 10.78 11.44 5.72
C LEU A 142 10.61 10.17 6.57
N MET A 143 9.62 9.36 6.20
CA MET A 143 9.25 8.10 6.84
C MET A 143 9.53 6.91 5.90
N PRO A 144 9.88 5.73 6.43
CA PRO A 144 10.07 5.43 7.86
C PRO A 144 11.38 5.99 8.42
N LEU A 145 11.38 6.40 9.69
CA LEU A 145 12.59 6.88 10.38
C LEU A 145 13.53 5.71 10.70
N GLY A 146 14.82 5.87 10.40
CA GLY A 146 15.86 4.90 10.75
C GLY A 146 15.78 3.54 10.03
N ALA A 147 14.84 3.39 9.08
CA ALA A 147 14.67 2.19 8.27
C ALA A 147 14.76 2.54 6.77
N PRO A 148 15.01 1.55 5.89
CA PRO A 148 14.98 1.77 4.46
C PRO A 148 13.64 2.37 3.99
N ALA A 149 13.67 3.27 3.02
CA ALA A 149 12.46 3.77 2.37
C ALA A 149 11.61 2.63 1.81
N LEU A 150 10.29 2.79 1.75
CA LEU A 150 9.36 1.79 1.20
C LEU A 150 9.77 1.33 -0.21
N THR A 151 9.38 0.11 -0.59
CA THR A 151 9.62 -0.35 -1.97
C THR A 151 8.82 0.48 -2.95
N ASN A 152 9.27 0.53 -4.20
CA ASN A 152 8.57 1.19 -5.29
C ASN A 152 7.16 0.60 -5.48
N GLY A 153 7.01 -0.72 -5.29
CA GLY A 153 5.72 -1.40 -5.27
C GLY A 153 4.79 -0.89 -4.17
N GLN A 154 5.28 -0.82 -2.92
CA GLN A 154 4.52 -0.30 -1.77
C GLN A 154 4.12 1.17 -1.99
N LEU A 155 5.05 2.01 -2.45
CA LEU A 155 4.78 3.43 -2.75
C LEU A 155 3.71 3.59 -3.83
N ASN A 156 3.82 2.85 -4.94
CA ASN A 156 2.84 2.89 -6.02
C ASN A 156 1.47 2.36 -5.57
N PHE A 157 1.44 1.36 -4.70
CA PHE A 157 0.20 0.83 -4.16
C PHE A 157 -0.55 1.88 -3.30
N VAL A 158 0.16 2.55 -2.37
CA VAL A 158 -0.41 3.64 -1.57
C VAL A 158 -0.80 4.83 -2.46
N LYS A 159 0.06 5.23 -3.39
CA LYS A 159 -0.22 6.32 -4.34
C LYS A 159 -1.52 6.08 -5.09
N ASN A 160 -1.68 4.89 -5.68
CA ASN A 160 -2.86 4.57 -6.47
C ASN A 160 -4.12 4.48 -5.60
N TRP A 161 -4.01 3.98 -4.36
CA TRP A 161 -5.13 4.00 -3.42
C TRP A 161 -5.60 5.43 -3.10
N ILE A 162 -4.67 6.37 -2.90
CA ILE A 162 -5.00 7.79 -2.70
C ILE A 162 -5.60 8.38 -3.97
N LEU A 163 -5.07 8.08 -5.16
CA LEU A 163 -5.62 8.53 -6.44
C LEU A 163 -7.05 8.04 -6.67
N GLU A 164 -7.41 6.87 -6.12
CA GLU A 164 -8.77 6.31 -6.18
C GLU A 164 -9.69 6.81 -5.05
N GLY A 165 -9.25 7.80 -4.27
CA GLY A 165 -10.07 8.43 -3.22
C GLY A 165 -10.00 7.73 -1.86
N ALA A 166 -8.96 6.94 -1.61
CA ALA A 166 -8.67 6.31 -0.33
C ALA A 166 -9.84 5.51 0.31
N PRO A 167 -10.54 4.62 -0.44
CA PRO A 167 -11.68 3.89 0.10
C PRO A 167 -11.27 2.88 1.18
N LEU A 168 -12.09 2.74 2.23
CA LEU A 168 -11.94 1.72 3.28
C LEU A 168 -12.16 0.30 2.75
N THR A 169 -13.18 0.14 1.92
CA THR A 169 -13.68 -1.15 1.43
C THR A 169 -13.55 -1.27 -0.08
N GLY A 170 -13.49 -2.51 -0.58
CA GLY A 170 -13.34 -2.80 -2.00
C GLY A 170 -11.89 -2.76 -2.45
N THR A 171 -11.67 -3.19 -3.69
CA THR A 171 -10.34 -3.27 -4.30
C THR A 171 -10.27 -2.29 -5.46
N VAL A 172 -9.40 -1.30 -5.34
CA VAL A 172 -9.20 -0.24 -6.34
C VAL A 172 -7.78 -0.22 -6.93
N VAL A 173 -6.88 -1.04 -6.39
CA VAL A 173 -5.50 -1.17 -6.86
C VAL A 173 -5.15 -2.64 -7.06
N ASP A 174 -4.42 -2.95 -8.13
CA ASP A 174 -3.90 -4.29 -8.39
C ASP A 174 -2.77 -4.65 -7.42
N VAL A 175 -2.92 -5.78 -6.73
CA VAL A 175 -1.95 -6.31 -5.77
C VAL A 175 -0.60 -6.68 -6.41
N SER A 176 -0.58 -6.91 -7.73
CA SER A 176 0.66 -7.21 -8.46
C SER A 176 1.72 -6.11 -8.36
N LEU A 177 1.33 -4.86 -8.07
CA LEU A 177 2.28 -3.77 -7.82
C LEU A 177 3.23 -4.07 -6.66
N LEU A 178 2.79 -4.84 -5.66
CA LEU A 178 3.62 -5.19 -4.50
C LEU A 178 4.76 -6.17 -4.84
N GLU A 179 4.78 -6.75 -6.05
CA GLU A 179 5.88 -7.59 -6.53
C GLU A 179 7.15 -6.76 -6.81
N ASP A 180 7.02 -5.44 -7.03
CA ASP A 180 8.16 -4.54 -7.17
C ASP A 180 8.79 -4.24 -5.81
N MET A 181 9.82 -5.02 -5.50
CA MET A 181 10.62 -4.89 -4.28
C MET A 181 11.82 -3.95 -4.42
N THR A 182 11.98 -3.27 -5.57
CA THR A 182 13.06 -2.28 -5.74
C THR A 182 12.84 -1.07 -4.84
N ARG A 183 13.91 -0.36 -4.48
CA ARG A 183 13.86 0.83 -3.62
C ARG A 183 14.51 2.01 -4.32
N PHE A 184 14.20 3.20 -3.82
CA PHE A 184 14.87 4.42 -4.25
C PHE A 184 16.37 4.35 -3.91
N GLU A 185 17.20 4.60 -4.91
CA GLU A 185 18.63 4.77 -4.75
C GLU A 185 18.96 6.26 -4.85
N PRO A 186 19.53 6.87 -3.79
CA PRO A 186 19.87 8.28 -3.83
C PRO A 186 20.93 8.56 -4.89
N PRO A 187 20.88 9.73 -5.55
CA PRO A 187 21.89 10.09 -6.52
C PRO A 187 23.29 10.13 -5.87
N GLU A 188 24.31 9.94 -6.69
CA GLU A 188 25.70 10.08 -6.26
C GLU A 188 25.93 11.47 -5.66
N PHE A 189 26.56 11.51 -4.49
CA PHE A 189 26.90 12.77 -3.83
C PHE A 189 27.95 13.51 -4.66
N ARG A 190 27.69 14.78 -4.95
CA ARG A 190 28.63 15.67 -5.63
C ARG A 190 29.32 16.57 -4.60
N PRO A 191 30.62 16.38 -4.33
CA PRO A 191 31.36 17.29 -3.47
C PRO A 191 31.47 18.67 -4.13
N LEU A 192 31.69 19.71 -3.31
CA LEU A 192 32.00 21.04 -3.81
C LEU A 192 33.28 21.03 -4.66
N GLU A 193 33.41 21.99 -5.56
CA GLU A 193 34.68 22.23 -6.22
C GLU A 193 35.74 22.66 -5.20
N LYS A 194 36.99 22.26 -5.44
CA LYS A 194 38.10 22.70 -4.60
C LYS A 194 38.23 24.23 -4.70
N PRO A 195 38.29 24.98 -3.59
CA PRO A 195 38.41 26.42 -3.64
C PRO A 195 39.78 26.83 -4.23
N GLU A 196 39.80 27.90 -5.02
CA GLU A 196 41.04 28.50 -5.54
C GLU A 196 41.98 28.96 -4.43
N GLN A 197 41.38 29.49 -3.35
CA GLN A 197 42.05 29.88 -2.11
C GLN A 197 41.24 29.39 -0.92
N GLY A 198 41.91 28.70 0.00
CA GLY A 198 41.30 28.17 1.21
C GLY A 198 41.49 26.67 1.35
N ILE A 199 40.66 26.06 2.19
CA ILE A 199 40.74 24.66 2.57
C ILE A 199 39.42 24.00 2.21
N GLN A 200 39.50 22.77 1.70
CA GLN A 200 38.34 21.91 1.56
C GLN A 200 38.51 20.73 2.49
N LEU A 201 37.58 20.59 3.44
CA LEU A 201 37.51 19.43 4.31
C LEU A 201 36.54 18.43 3.72
N HIS A 202 36.94 17.17 3.69
CA HIS A 202 36.10 16.06 3.24
C HIS A 202 35.82 15.18 4.45
N LEU A 203 34.56 15.15 4.88
CA LEU A 203 34.08 14.13 5.79
C LEU A 203 33.81 12.89 4.95
N GLY A 204 34.70 11.90 5.06
CA GLY A 204 34.65 10.70 4.23
C GLY A 204 33.40 9.85 4.49
N PRO A 205 33.13 8.86 3.62
CA PRO A 205 32.15 7.83 3.95
C PRO A 205 32.61 7.16 5.24
N PHE A 206 31.68 6.95 6.17
CA PHE A 206 31.94 6.23 7.41
C PHE A 206 31.11 4.97 7.41
N ASP A 207 31.74 3.86 7.79
CA ASP A 207 31.04 2.58 7.96
C ASP A 207 30.15 2.68 9.20
N VAL A 208 28.84 2.71 8.98
CA VAL A 208 27.86 2.55 10.06
C VAL A 208 27.61 1.05 10.21
N TRP A 209 27.99 0.47 11.35
CA TRP A 209 27.68 -0.93 11.63
C TRP A 209 26.16 -1.15 11.60
N PRO A 210 25.67 -2.30 11.11
CA PRO A 210 24.24 -2.60 11.09
C PRO A 210 23.63 -2.35 12.47
N SER A 211 22.65 -1.45 12.55
CA SER A 211 21.89 -1.19 13.77
C SER A 211 20.57 -1.95 13.69
N GLU A 212 20.55 -3.19 14.17
CA GLU A 212 19.28 -3.90 14.32
C GLU A 212 18.49 -3.44 15.56
N ILE A 213 19.10 -2.65 16.48
CA ILE A 213 18.51 -2.45 17.83
C ILE A 213 18.60 -1.03 18.41
N ASN A 214 19.52 -0.12 18.04
CA ASN A 214 19.64 1.21 18.70
C ASN A 214 20.06 2.36 17.78
N ASP A 215 19.57 3.57 18.07
CA ASP A 215 20.10 4.84 17.56
C ASP A 215 21.57 4.99 17.94
N ARG A 216 22.38 5.53 17.01
CA ARG A 216 23.82 5.76 17.22
C ARG A 216 24.14 7.22 16.93
N GLU A 217 24.85 7.84 17.85
CA GLU A 217 25.53 9.11 17.63
C GLU A 217 27.03 8.82 17.51
N PHE A 218 27.68 9.40 16.50
CA PHE A 218 29.12 9.33 16.33
C PHE A 218 29.67 10.73 16.08
N LEU A 219 30.83 11.00 16.68
CA LEU A 219 31.59 12.22 16.44
C LEU A 219 32.73 11.88 15.50
N TYR A 220 32.76 12.53 14.34
CA TYR A 220 33.90 12.50 13.45
C TYR A 220 34.62 13.85 13.50
N TYR A 221 35.92 13.80 13.72
CA TYR A 221 36.77 14.99 13.74
C TYR A 221 37.89 14.81 12.73
N GLN A 222 37.97 15.71 11.76
CA GLN A 222 39.10 15.80 10.85
C GLN A 222 40.12 16.76 11.45
N PRO A 223 41.25 16.29 12.01
CA PRO A 223 42.28 17.18 12.52
C PRO A 223 42.80 18.06 11.41
N TYR A 224 42.93 19.35 11.72
CA TYR A 224 43.52 20.33 10.82
C TYR A 224 44.54 21.16 11.59
N GLU A 225 45.79 21.10 11.15
CA GLU A 225 46.89 21.87 11.72
C GLU A 225 47.39 22.89 10.70
N THR A 226 47.38 24.17 11.09
CA THR A 226 48.02 25.26 10.34
C THR A 226 49.31 25.65 11.03
N LYS A 227 50.27 26.14 10.25
CA LYS A 227 51.51 26.72 10.80
C LYS A 227 51.31 28.12 11.37
N GLU A 228 50.25 28.80 10.93
CA GLU A 228 49.90 30.17 11.29
C GLU A 228 48.38 30.29 11.45
N ASP A 229 47.91 31.28 12.20
CA ASP A 229 46.48 31.55 12.35
C ASP A 229 45.85 31.89 10.99
N GLN A 230 44.74 31.23 10.66
CA GLN A 230 43.99 31.50 9.44
C GLN A 230 42.62 32.10 9.76
N PHE A 231 42.26 33.15 9.04
CA PHE A 231 40.96 33.80 9.15
C PHE A 231 40.02 33.30 8.04
N VAL A 232 38.87 32.73 8.44
CA VAL A 232 37.85 32.25 7.51
C VAL A 232 36.86 33.39 7.21
N SER A 233 36.80 33.84 5.96
CA SER A 233 35.89 34.92 5.52
C SER A 233 34.61 34.40 4.87
N ARG A 234 34.62 33.17 4.35
CA ARG A 234 33.49 32.49 3.72
C ARG A 234 33.61 30.99 3.94
N TYR A 235 32.47 30.31 4.04
CA TYR A 235 32.39 28.86 4.02
C TYR A 235 31.27 28.43 3.06
N GLU A 236 31.42 27.24 2.53
CA GLU A 236 30.39 26.55 1.75
C GLU A 236 30.34 25.10 2.23
N ILE A 237 29.15 24.53 2.27
CA ILE A 237 28.93 23.15 2.72
C ILE A 237 28.03 22.48 1.69
N SER A 238 28.37 21.25 1.30
CA SER A 238 27.50 20.35 0.55
C SER A 238 27.20 19.15 1.43
N TYR A 239 25.93 18.79 1.53
CA TYR A 239 25.43 17.64 2.29
C TYR A 239 24.20 17.07 1.60
N ARG A 240 23.78 15.85 1.99
CA ARG A 240 22.58 15.22 1.42
C ARG A 240 21.30 15.90 1.96
N PRO A 241 20.24 16.02 1.15
CA PRO A 241 18.94 16.50 1.61
C PRO A 241 18.50 15.84 2.93
N GLY A 242 17.96 16.63 3.86
CA GLY A 242 17.55 16.17 5.19
C GLY A 242 18.65 16.13 6.26
N SER A 243 19.90 16.42 5.90
CA SER A 243 20.97 16.64 6.89
C SER A 243 20.88 18.08 7.46
N HIS A 244 21.15 18.27 8.75
CA HIS A 244 21.10 19.56 9.45
C HIS A 244 22.29 19.74 10.39
#